data_AF-A0A381VCQ9-F1
#
_entry.id   AF-A0A381VCQ9-F1
#
_cell.length_a   1.000
_cell.length_b   1.000
_cell.length_c   1.000
_cell.angle_alpha   90.00
_cell.angle_beta   90.00
_cell.angle_gamma   90.00
#
_symmetry.space_group_name_H-M   'P 1'
#
loop_
_entity.id
_entity.type
_entity.pdbx_description
1 polymer ?
#
loop_
_entity_poly.entity_id
_entity_poly.type
_entity_poly.pdbx_seq_one_letter_code
_entity_poly.pdbx_strand_id
1 'polypeptide(L)' 'MAANGISTLANKKLRQDAKLALAKTNRAASGRRDTLVLSQLPTVWTTSNTLTDNANSGGLVTGRPWT' A
#
# COMPACT_ATOMS: atom_id res chain seq x y z
N MET A 1 -17.00 11.65 1.28
CA MET A 1 -16.75 10.27 1.75
C MET A 1 -16.80 9.34 0.55
N ALA A 2 -15.81 8.48 0.34
CA ALA A 2 -15.84 7.52 -0.78
C ALA A 2 -16.76 6.34 -0.45
N ALA A 3 -17.43 5.77 -1.47
CA ALA A 3 -18.37 4.65 -1.31
C ALA A 3 -17.73 3.39 -0.69
N ASN A 4 -16.41 3.25 -0.79
CA ASN A 4 -15.67 2.13 -0.21
C ASN A 4 -15.42 2.25 1.31
N GLY A 5 -15.84 3.33 1.97
CA GLY A 5 -15.71 3.50 3.43
C GLY A 5 -14.28 3.66 3.96
N ILE A 6 -13.26 3.65 3.08
CA ILE A 6 -11.86 3.69 3.53
C ILE A 6 -11.53 5.02 4.21
N SER A 7 -12.14 6.13 3.78
CA SER A 7 -11.85 7.46 4.34
C SER A 7 -12.28 7.65 5.81
N THR A 8 -13.14 6.79 6.35
CA THR A 8 -13.59 6.82 7.76
C THR A 8 -12.75 5.96 8.71
N LEU A 9 -11.78 5.21 8.21
CA LEU A 9 -10.96 4.35 9.08
C LEU A 9 -10.14 5.17 10.07
N ALA A 10 -9.98 4.61 11.29
CA ALA A 10 -9.51 5.32 12.48
C ALA A 10 -8.12 5.98 12.35
N ASN A 11 -7.21 5.39 11.57
CA ASN A 11 -5.86 5.92 11.39
C ASN A 11 -5.37 5.76 9.94
N LYS A 12 -4.26 6.42 9.61
CA LYS A 12 -3.68 6.45 8.26
C LYS A 12 -3.10 5.10 7.84
N LYS A 13 -2.61 4.29 8.78
CA LYS A 13 -2.17 2.93 8.51
C LYS A 13 -3.31 2.06 7.97
N LEU A 14 -4.44 2.02 8.67
CA LEU A 14 -5.62 1.27 8.23
C LEU A 14 -6.10 1.73 6.85
N ARG A 15 -6.05 3.04 6.59
CA ARG A 15 -6.37 3.61 5.27
C ARG A 15 -5.40 3.18 4.18
N GLN A 16 -4.10 3.13 4.48
CA GLN A 16 -3.08 2.66 3.55
C GLN A 16 -3.28 1.17 3.25
N ASP A 17 -3.42 0.33 4.28
CA ASP A 17 -3.58 -1.11 4.15
C ASP A 17 -4.85 -1.45 3.33
N ALA A 18 -5.97 -0.80 3.61
CA ALA A 18 -7.21 -0.99 2.85
C ALA A 18 -7.10 -0.55 1.38
N LYS A 19 -6.39 0.56 1.10
CA LYS A 19 -6.14 1.00 -0.28
C LYS A 19 -5.25 0.03 -1.03
N LEU A 20 -4.22 -0.51 -0.38
CA LEU A 20 -3.33 -1.51 -0.98
C LEU A 20 -4.10 -2.81 -1.25
N ALA A 21 -4.97 -3.25 -0.34
CA ALA A 21 -5.84 -4.41 -0.57
C ALA A 21 -6.76 -4.19 -1.79
N LEU A 22 -7.39 -3.02 -1.91
CA LEU A 22 -8.21 -2.69 -3.09
C LEU A 22 -7.38 -2.67 -4.38
N ALA A 23 -6.16 -2.11 -4.33
CA ALA A 23 -5.25 -2.09 -5.46
C ALA A 23 -4.83 -3.50 -5.88
N LYS A 24 -4.58 -4.42 -4.92
CA LYS A 24 -4.32 -5.83 -5.20
C LYS A 24 -5.46 -6.45 -6.01
N THR A 25 -6.70 -6.30 -5.55
CA THR A 25 -7.89 -6.83 -6.25
C THR A 25 -7.99 -6.31 -7.68
N ASN A 26 -7.79 -4.99 -7.89
CA ASN A 26 -7.87 -4.40 -9.22
C ASN A 26 -6.74 -4.88 -10.15
N ARG A 27 -5.55 -5.14 -9.59
CA ARG A 27 -4.40 -5.65 -10.36
C ARG A 27 -4.60 -7.10 -10.76
N ALA A 28 -5.06 -7.94 -9.84
CA ALA A 28 -5.45 -9.32 -10.12
C ALA A 28 -6.50 -9.38 -11.24
N ALA A 29 -7.55 -8.55 -11.16
CA ALA A 29 -8.61 -8.49 -12.17
C ALA A 29 -8.13 -8.01 -13.55
N SER A 30 -7.00 -7.30 -13.62
CA SER A 30 -6.42 -6.81 -14.88
C SER A 30 -5.23 -7.64 -15.38
N GLY A 31 -4.92 -8.78 -14.76
CA GLY A 31 -3.82 -9.65 -15.15
C GLY A 31 -2.42 -9.05 -14.90
N ARG A 32 -2.32 -8.08 -13.99
CA ARG A 32 -1.05 -7.46 -13.61
C ARG A 32 -0.51 -8.13 -12.34
N ARG A 33 0.81 -8.08 -12.12
CA ARG A 33 1.45 -8.42 -10.83
C ARG A 33 0.66 -7.84 -9.66
N ASP A 34 0.20 -8.67 -8.75
CA ASP A 34 -0.75 -8.32 -7.68
C ASP A 34 -0.29 -8.80 -6.29
N THR A 35 0.86 -9.46 -6.19
CA THR A 35 1.40 -9.83 -4.88
C THR A 35 2.06 -8.61 -4.23
N LEU A 36 1.47 -8.13 -3.13
CA LEU A 36 2.00 -6.98 -2.39
C LEU A 36 3.19 -7.39 -1.53
N VAL A 37 4.32 -6.71 -1.72
CA VAL A 37 5.47 -6.79 -0.80
C VAL A 37 5.60 -5.44 -0.08
N LEU A 38 5.05 -5.34 1.13
CA LEU A 38 4.95 -4.06 1.85
C LEU A 38 6.32 -3.42 2.12
N SER A 39 7.35 -4.24 2.38
CA SER A 39 8.74 -3.79 2.56
C SER A 39 9.35 -3.17 1.31
N GLN A 40 8.66 -3.17 0.17
CA GLN A 40 9.10 -2.48 -1.04
C GLN A 40 8.54 -1.07 -1.17
N LEU A 41 7.63 -0.66 -0.28
CA LEU A 41 7.18 0.72 -0.21
C LEU A 41 8.29 1.60 0.39
N PRO A 42 8.55 2.78 -0.18
CA PRO A 42 9.51 3.74 0.39
C PRO A 42 9.07 4.23 1.78
N THR A 43 7.78 4.41 2.00
CA THR A 43 7.24 4.95 3.24
C THR A 43 5.94 4.24 3.63
N VAL A 44 5.79 3.95 4.91
CA VAL A 44 4.59 3.32 5.47
C VAL A 44 4.07 4.11 6.66
N TRP A 45 2.75 4.11 6.84
CA TRP A 45 2.13 4.71 8.01
C TRP A 45 2.17 3.76 9.20
N THR A 46 2.48 4.29 10.37
CA THR A 46 2.31 3.62 11.65
C THR A 46 0.89 3.84 12.18
N THR A 47 0.53 3.09 13.23
CA THR A 47 -0.75 3.26 13.95
C THR A 47 -0.92 4.67 14.54
N SER A 48 0.18 5.32 14.93
CA SER A 48 0.20 6.69 15.49
C SER A 48 0.14 7.79 14.43
N ASN A 49 -0.17 7.47 13.17
CA ASN A 49 -0.18 8.41 12.05
C ASN A 49 1.17 9.10 11.81
N THR A 50 2.27 8.45 12.20
CA THR A 50 3.63 8.84 11.83
C THR A 50 4.11 8.00 10.65
N LEU A 51 5.14 8.48 9.96
CA LEU A 51 5.76 7.75 8.84
C LEU A 51 6.95 6.95 9.35
N THR A 52 7.16 5.79 8.73
CA THR A 52 8.40 5.04 8.79
C THR A 52 8.92 4.88 7.39
N ASP A 53 10.13 5.34 7.17
CA ASP A 53 10.78 5.28 5.86
C ASP A 53 11.61 4.00 5.76
N ASN A 54 11.46 3.29 4.65
CA ASN A 54 12.36 2.24 4.25
C ASN A 54 13.44 2.84 3.37
N ALA A 55 14.71 2.65 3.76
CA ALA A 55 15.87 3.10 2.99
C ALA A 55 15.90 2.56 1.55
N ASN A 56 15.19 1.44 1.28
CA ASN A 56 15.10 0.80 -0.03
C ASN A 56 16.49 0.62 -0.66
N SER A 57 17.43 0.07 0.12
CA SER A 57 18.88 -0.01 -0.17
C SER A 57 19.27 -0.77 -1.46
N GLY A 58 18.31 -1.26 -2.24
CA GLY A 58 18.50 -1.85 -3.58
C GLY A 58 18.01 -0.98 -4.74
N GLY A 59 17.53 0.25 -4.48
CA GLY A 59 17.11 1.20 -5.50
C GLY A 59 15.68 1.01 -6.04
N LEU A 60 15.32 1.79 -7.05
CA LEU A 60 14.02 1.70 -7.71
C LEU A 60 13.96 0.43 -8.55
N VAL A 61 12.92 -0.37 -8.34
CA VAL A 61 12.68 -1.58 -9.13
C VAL A 61 11.31 -1.48 -9.77
N THR A 62 11.25 -1.81 -11.05
CA THR A 62 10.04 -1.68 -11.86
C THR A 62 8.87 -2.47 -11.28
N GLY A 63 7.74 -1.78 -11.10
CA GLY A 63 6.46 -2.33 -10.65
C GLY A 63 6.36 -2.69 -9.17
N ARG A 64 7.36 -2.35 -8.34
CA ARG A 64 7.21 -2.34 -6.89
C ARG A 64 6.06 -1.41 -6.47
N PRO A 65 5.29 -1.73 -5.43
CA PRO A 65 5.49 -2.82 -4.47
C PRO A 65 4.89 -4.18 -4.90
N TRP A 66 4.58 -4.35 -6.19
CA TRP A 66 3.89 -5.52 -6.72
C TRP A 66 4.85 -6.51 -7.38
N THR A 67 4.75 -7.78 -7.01
CA THR A 67 5.48 -8.89 -7.63
C THR A 67 4.53 -9.85 -8.32
#